data_AF-A0A381QH24-F1
#
_entry.id   AF-A0A381QH24-F1
#
_cell.length_a   1.000
_cell.length_b   1.000
_cell.length_c   1.000
_cell.angle_alpha   90.00
_cell.angle_beta   90.00
_cell.angle_gamma   90.00
#
_symmetry.space_group_name_H-M   'P 1'
#
loop_
_entity.id
_entity.type
_entity.pdbx_description
1 polymer ?
#
loop_
_entity_poly.entity_id
_entity_poly.type
_entity_poly.pdbx_seq_one_letter_code
_entity_poly.pdbx_strand_id
1 'polypeptide(L)'
;MRSRSLLSVVLLCLLTAGNCVEIPSDTPPPNSQVGTTGDRSTLNQQFLEMFARAYYPGRSGQIMLVPERGNVLLEPDDPFYRFMHGSPWDYDVEVPLILHGQGYIRQGIFEDPVTHRDIAPTVASLLDVPTPATMSGTPLIASLTNTTNQPRVVLLAVLDGARRDFFDQHINDLPTLNRLRNEGAWFSEARIDYLPSLTSVGHASIATGAEPRVHGVVANTMFDRRVNQPSGPFPDLSPASLYALTIADLWNLDTQGNAVIIGQGTTARATIPMAGHGGCLVSAHSTIMAMFDGAIGGWVTNNDCYHLPSYVADDKAARVWESGESWLGHEILDSSSLLRTGRFITYQVDALVSMIEREQVGQDEIPDLILANFKTLDYIGHRWGPDSDELAEALRDFDREFGRVIEALESVAGDNGFVIIITSDHGTPGEPEEPDHARYYITDIIEAVHDRFDPTERRVVLFYGDPADNQFFVDRVRLENLGFDLDSVATYLKGLPYIFSAYTEDEVAAVSGD
;
A
#
# COMPACT_ATOMS: atom_id res chain seq x y z
N MET A 1 -23.37 63.02 15.67
CA MET A 1 -24.31 63.11 14.53
C MET A 1 -23.84 62.09 13.50
N ARG A 2 -24.50 60.92 13.42
CA ARG A 2 -25.40 60.48 12.31
C ARG A 2 -24.61 60.26 10.99
N SER A 3 -24.71 59.18 10.21
CA SER A 3 -25.65 58.05 10.15
C SER A 3 -25.37 57.24 8.86
N ARG A 4 -25.44 55.89 8.95
CA ARG A 4 -26.00 54.89 7.99
C ARG A 4 -25.36 54.61 6.60
N SER A 5 -24.88 53.37 6.48
CA SER A 5 -25.36 52.25 5.64
C SER A 5 -26.05 52.50 4.29
N LEU A 6 -25.63 51.75 3.25
CA LEU A 6 -26.52 51.16 2.24
C LEU A 6 -25.88 49.94 1.54
N LEU A 7 -26.47 48.77 1.80
CA LEU A 7 -26.34 47.52 1.08
C LEU A 7 -27.51 47.48 0.08
N SER A 8 -27.28 47.22 -1.21
CA SER A 8 -28.37 47.06 -2.19
C SER A 8 -28.76 45.59 -2.28
N VAL A 9 -29.94 45.26 -1.75
CA VAL A 9 -30.66 44.00 -1.95
C VAL A 9 -31.61 44.18 -3.14
N VAL A 10 -31.56 43.28 -4.12
CA VAL A 10 -32.62 43.12 -5.13
C VAL A 10 -33.45 41.91 -4.71
N LEU A 11 -34.70 42.16 -4.34
CA LEU A 11 -35.70 41.16 -4.00
C LEU A 11 -36.74 41.13 -5.12
N LEU A 12 -36.94 39.98 -5.76
CA LEU A 12 -38.13 39.69 -6.56
C LEU A 12 -38.81 38.47 -5.93
N CYS A 13 -40.01 38.67 -5.41
CA CYS A 13 -40.83 37.66 -4.75
C CYS A 13 -42.11 37.47 -5.56
N LEU A 14 -42.44 36.22 -5.93
CA LEU A 14 -43.81 35.78 -6.24
C LEU A 14 -43.99 34.30 -5.83
N LEU A 15 -44.59 34.13 -4.64
CA LEU A 15 -45.60 33.15 -4.23
C LEU A 15 -45.59 31.72 -4.83
N THR A 16 -45.25 30.72 -4.02
CA THR A 16 -46.17 29.67 -3.54
C THR A 16 -45.51 28.89 -2.39
N ALA A 17 -46.31 28.52 -1.39
CA ALA A 17 -45.88 27.93 -0.14
C ALA A 17 -45.50 26.44 -0.29
N GLY A 18 -44.30 26.09 0.15
CA GLY A 18 -43.81 24.72 0.32
C GLY A 18 -42.37 24.78 0.83
N ASN A 19 -42.10 24.21 2.00
CA ASN A 19 -40.85 24.33 2.74
C ASN A 19 -39.60 23.99 1.90
N CYS A 20 -38.76 24.98 1.59
CA CYS A 20 -37.36 24.78 1.27
C CYS A 20 -36.56 24.78 2.58
N VAL A 21 -35.87 23.68 2.85
CA VAL A 21 -34.86 23.60 3.91
C VAL A 21 -33.62 24.34 3.40
N GLU A 22 -33.16 25.35 4.14
CA GLU A 22 -31.87 26.00 3.90
C GLU A 22 -30.75 24.98 4.16
N ILE A 23 -29.90 24.74 3.16
CA ILE A 23 -28.62 24.04 3.32
C ILE A 23 -27.63 25.09 3.86
N PRO A 24 -27.06 24.96 5.07
CA PRO A 24 -25.99 25.85 5.50
C PRO A 24 -24.73 25.54 4.68
N SER A 25 -24.34 26.47 3.82
CA SER A 25 -22.99 26.55 3.28
C SER A 25 -22.04 27.06 4.37
N ASP A 26 -20.81 26.53 4.35
CA ASP A 26 -19.66 26.86 5.19
C ASP A 26 -19.67 26.24 6.60
N THR A 27 -19.33 24.95 6.66
CA THR A 27 -18.56 24.41 7.79
C THR A 27 -17.13 24.17 7.30
N PRO A 28 -16.10 24.83 7.87
CA PRO A 28 -14.73 24.42 7.63
C PRO A 28 -14.53 23.01 8.19
N PRO A 29 -13.59 22.20 7.65
CA PRO A 29 -13.32 20.87 8.19
C PRO A 29 -12.99 20.99 9.69
N PRO A 30 -13.33 19.98 10.50
CA PRO A 30 -12.97 20.01 11.91
C PRO A 30 -11.45 20.06 12.01
N ASN A 31 -10.92 21.21 12.41
CA ASN A 31 -9.59 21.33 12.99
C ASN A 31 -9.49 20.27 14.08
N SER A 32 -8.75 19.20 13.81
CA SER A 32 -8.23 18.31 14.84
C SER A 32 -7.15 19.09 15.59
N GLN A 33 -7.59 19.96 16.50
CA GLN A 33 -6.72 20.50 17.52
C GLN A 33 -6.27 19.33 18.39
N VAL A 34 -5.07 18.82 18.12
CA VAL A 34 -4.36 17.83 18.93
C VAL A 34 -4.31 18.35 20.36
N GLY A 35 -4.99 17.64 21.26
CA GLY A 35 -5.30 18.13 22.60
C GLY A 35 -4.55 17.36 23.67
N THR A 36 -3.81 18.06 24.53
CA THR A 36 -3.36 17.60 25.86
C THR A 36 -2.35 16.43 25.90
N THR A 37 -1.52 16.39 26.95
CA THR A 37 -0.51 15.34 27.18
C THR A 37 -1.06 13.91 27.21
N GLY A 38 -2.36 13.73 27.48
CA GLY A 38 -3.03 12.42 27.46
C GLY A 38 -3.26 11.86 26.06
N ASP A 39 -3.32 12.70 25.03
CA ASP A 39 -3.45 12.28 23.64
C ASP A 39 -2.09 11.80 23.10
N ARG A 40 -1.01 12.56 23.38
CA ARG A 40 0.36 12.17 22.97
C ARG A 40 0.83 10.85 23.61
N SER A 41 0.54 10.60 24.89
CA SER A 41 0.92 9.32 25.52
C SER A 41 0.17 8.14 24.90
N THR A 42 -1.10 8.33 24.55
CA THR A 42 -1.93 7.30 23.93
C THR A 42 -1.45 6.98 22.52
N LEU A 43 -1.19 8.02 21.71
CA LEU A 43 -0.60 7.87 20.37
C LEU A 43 0.79 7.22 20.42
N ASN A 44 1.63 7.59 21.39
CA ASN A 44 2.93 6.93 21.56
C ASN A 44 2.79 5.42 21.82
N GLN A 45 1.89 5.02 22.72
CA GLN A 45 1.65 3.60 22.98
C GLN A 45 1.11 2.88 21.74
N GLN A 46 0.17 3.51 21.02
CA GLN A 46 -0.37 2.95 19.78
C GLN A 46 0.72 2.74 18.73
N PHE A 47 1.57 3.74 18.49
CA PHE A 47 2.63 3.64 17.47
C PHE A 47 3.71 2.64 17.86
N LEU A 48 4.01 2.51 19.16
CA LEU A 48 4.88 1.45 19.69
C LEU A 48 4.30 0.06 19.39
N GLU A 49 3.00 -0.15 19.61
CA GLU A 49 2.31 -1.41 19.27
C GLU A 49 2.31 -1.69 17.77
N MET A 50 2.19 -0.66 16.93
CA MET A 50 2.29 -0.82 15.47
C MET A 50 3.68 -1.28 15.04
N PHE A 51 4.76 -0.73 15.60
CA PHE A 51 6.11 -1.24 15.37
C PHE A 51 6.28 -2.66 15.93
N ALA A 52 5.69 -2.97 17.08
CA ALA A 52 5.75 -4.31 17.68
C ALA A 52 5.17 -5.39 16.76
N ARG A 53 4.07 -5.10 16.06
CA ARG A 53 3.50 -6.03 15.05
C ARG A 53 4.44 -6.29 13.87
N ALA A 54 5.35 -5.36 13.57
CA ALA A 54 6.30 -5.50 12.47
C ALA A 54 7.74 -5.77 12.91
N TYR A 55 8.02 -5.89 14.20
CA TYR A 55 9.36 -6.12 14.67
C TYR A 55 9.80 -7.56 14.40
N TYR A 56 10.88 -7.70 13.64
CA TYR A 56 11.52 -8.97 13.39
C TYR A 56 13.02 -8.85 13.76
N PRO A 57 13.49 -9.56 14.81
CA PRO A 57 14.86 -9.50 15.25
C PRO A 57 15.86 -9.74 14.11
N GLY A 58 16.77 -8.79 13.91
CA GLY A 58 17.81 -8.85 12.88
C GLY A 58 17.37 -8.44 11.46
N ARG A 59 16.08 -8.21 11.21
CA ARG A 59 15.57 -7.59 9.96
C ARG A 59 15.11 -6.14 10.18
N SER A 60 14.55 -5.84 11.35
CA SER A 60 14.18 -4.49 11.75
C SER A 60 15.40 -3.70 12.24
N GLY A 61 15.31 -2.37 12.09
CA GLY A 61 16.26 -1.42 12.66
C GLY A 61 16.24 -1.44 14.18
N GLN A 62 17.23 -0.80 14.79
CA GLN A 62 17.43 -0.82 16.24
C GLN A 62 16.88 0.44 16.90
N ILE A 63 16.67 1.48 16.09
CA ILE A 63 15.94 2.69 16.42
C ILE A 63 14.84 2.84 15.37
N MET A 64 13.60 3.01 15.83
CA MET A 64 12.42 3.28 15.01
C MET A 64 11.92 4.70 15.28
N LEU A 65 11.41 5.39 14.27
CA LEU A 65 11.05 6.80 14.34
C LEU A 65 9.60 7.01 13.90
N VAL A 66 8.98 8.03 14.47
CA VAL A 66 7.72 8.58 13.98
C VAL A 66 7.98 10.04 13.68
N PRO A 67 7.93 10.50 12.41
CA PRO A 67 7.98 11.93 12.12
C PRO A 67 6.74 12.63 12.69
N GLU A 68 6.88 13.90 13.09
CA GLU A 68 5.72 14.75 13.44
C GLU A 68 4.72 14.78 12.27
N ARG A 69 3.42 14.83 12.60
CA ARG A 69 2.36 14.79 11.59
C ARG A 69 2.56 15.90 10.56
N GLY A 70 2.44 15.57 9.28
CA GLY A 70 2.63 16.52 8.18
C GLY A 70 4.09 16.73 7.77
N ASN A 71 5.07 16.29 8.57
CA ASN A 71 6.46 16.25 8.14
C ASN A 71 6.74 15.01 7.30
N VAL A 72 7.58 15.19 6.28
CA VAL A 72 7.98 14.11 5.37
C VAL A 72 9.50 13.94 5.47
N LEU A 73 9.95 12.70 5.68
CA LEU A 73 11.37 12.34 5.62
C LEU A 73 11.74 11.93 4.20
N LEU A 74 12.84 12.47 3.68
CA LEU A 74 13.29 12.27 2.31
C LEU A 74 14.79 11.93 2.24
N GLU A 75 15.21 11.43 1.08
CA GLU A 75 16.61 11.39 0.67
C GLU A 75 16.97 12.71 -0.03
N PRO A 76 18.14 13.31 0.24
CA PRO A 76 18.55 14.51 -0.47
C PRO A 76 18.77 14.22 -1.96
N ASP A 77 18.48 15.22 -2.81
CA ASP A 77 18.72 15.22 -4.25
C ASP A 77 18.00 14.13 -5.08
N ASP A 78 17.00 13.43 -4.54
CA ASP A 78 16.13 12.56 -5.36
C ASP A 78 14.97 13.38 -5.95
N PRO A 79 14.97 13.68 -7.27
CA PRO A 79 13.88 14.42 -7.86
C PRO A 79 12.58 13.60 -7.88
N PHE A 80 12.63 12.28 -7.92
CA PHE A 80 11.44 11.45 -8.11
C PHE A 80 10.60 11.27 -6.84
N TYR A 81 11.17 11.54 -5.67
CA TYR A 81 10.53 11.32 -4.38
C TYR A 81 10.50 12.62 -3.56
N ARG A 82 9.45 13.41 -3.77
CA ARG A 82 9.15 14.66 -3.05
C ARG A 82 8.15 14.49 -1.90
N PHE A 83 7.45 13.35 -1.90
CA PHE A 83 6.50 12.90 -0.90
C PHE A 83 6.89 11.47 -0.50
N MET A 84 6.72 11.11 0.77
CA MET A 84 7.14 9.80 1.27
C MET A 84 6.21 9.34 2.40
N HIS A 85 5.65 8.14 2.22
CA HIS A 85 4.79 7.48 3.20
C HIS A 85 5.63 6.80 4.31
N GLY A 86 5.02 5.90 5.08
CA GLY A 86 5.68 5.10 6.12
C GLY A 86 5.32 5.51 7.55
N SER A 87 4.51 6.56 7.72
CA SER A 87 4.09 7.10 9.02
C SER A 87 2.75 6.49 9.49
N PRO A 88 2.37 6.66 10.78
CA PRO A 88 1.09 6.17 11.30
C PRO A 88 -0.08 7.13 11.08
N TRP A 89 0.16 8.25 10.41
CA TRP A 89 -0.83 9.30 10.25
C TRP A 89 -1.90 8.88 9.23
N ASP A 90 -3.07 9.49 9.36
CA ASP A 90 -4.28 9.17 8.60
C ASP A 90 -4.05 9.10 7.09
N TYR A 91 -3.27 10.05 6.54
CA TYR A 91 -2.93 10.08 5.13
C TYR A 91 -2.10 8.89 4.63
N ASP A 92 -1.42 8.15 5.52
CA ASP A 92 -0.61 6.96 5.19
C ASP A 92 -1.32 5.65 5.56
N VAL A 93 -2.17 5.64 6.59
CA VAL A 93 -2.75 4.40 7.12
C VAL A 93 -4.20 4.18 6.77
N GLU A 94 -4.97 5.20 6.37
CA GLU A 94 -6.36 5.04 5.95
C GLU A 94 -6.44 4.68 4.46
N VAL A 95 -6.79 3.43 4.19
CA VAL A 95 -6.80 2.85 2.85
C VAL A 95 -8.23 2.54 2.40
N PRO A 96 -8.52 2.54 1.09
CA PRO A 96 -9.80 2.07 0.59
C PRO A 96 -9.92 0.56 0.80
N LEU A 97 -11.15 0.07 1.01
CA LEU A 97 -11.47 -1.35 0.88
C LEU A 97 -12.87 -1.53 0.33
N ILE A 98 -12.95 -2.14 -0.86
CA ILE A 98 -14.19 -2.50 -1.56
C ILE A 98 -14.18 -3.99 -1.81
N LEU A 99 -15.26 -4.67 -1.42
CA LEU A 99 -15.57 -6.02 -1.88
C LEU A 99 -16.80 -5.94 -2.79
N HIS A 100 -16.75 -6.54 -3.98
CA HIS A 100 -17.86 -6.53 -4.93
C HIS A 100 -18.03 -7.92 -5.56
N GLY A 101 -19.25 -8.42 -5.63
CA GLY A 101 -19.54 -9.71 -6.29
C GLY A 101 -20.99 -10.09 -6.09
N GLN A 102 -21.78 -10.05 -7.15
CA GLN A 102 -23.21 -10.32 -7.08
C GLN A 102 -23.47 -11.76 -6.62
N GLY A 103 -24.25 -11.90 -5.55
CA GLY A 103 -24.56 -13.20 -4.94
C GLY A 103 -23.54 -13.67 -3.90
N TYR A 104 -22.32 -13.12 -3.86
CA TYR A 104 -21.28 -13.46 -2.87
C TYR A 104 -21.09 -12.38 -1.80
N ILE A 105 -21.23 -11.11 -2.18
CA ILE A 105 -21.00 -9.95 -1.31
C ILE A 105 -22.31 -9.21 -1.03
N ARG A 106 -22.51 -8.81 0.24
CA ARG A 106 -23.61 -7.98 0.71
C ARG A 106 -23.28 -6.51 0.43
N GLN A 107 -24.18 -5.85 -0.29
CA GLN A 107 -24.09 -4.41 -0.53
C GLN A 107 -24.26 -3.64 0.79
N GLY A 108 -23.42 -2.62 1.02
CA GLY A 108 -23.57 -1.72 2.16
C GLY A 108 -22.28 -1.04 2.61
N ILE A 109 -22.42 -0.12 3.56
CA ILE A 109 -21.30 0.48 4.28
C ILE A 109 -21.10 -0.32 5.57
N PHE A 110 -19.86 -0.71 5.83
CA PHE A 110 -19.42 -1.45 7.01
C PHE A 110 -18.46 -0.57 7.80
N GLU A 111 -18.82 -0.28 9.05
CA GLU A 111 -18.11 0.67 9.92
C GLU A 111 -17.21 -0.02 10.96
N ASP A 112 -17.18 -1.36 10.96
CA ASP A 112 -16.28 -2.11 11.84
C ASP A 112 -14.81 -1.88 11.42
N PRO A 113 -13.87 -1.77 12.38
CA PRO A 113 -12.45 -1.65 12.05
C PRO A 113 -11.96 -2.84 11.23
N VAL A 114 -11.26 -2.55 10.13
CA VAL A 114 -10.68 -3.57 9.24
C VAL A 114 -9.22 -3.26 8.97
N THR A 115 -8.41 -4.31 8.85
CA THR A 115 -6.98 -4.23 8.56
C THR A 115 -6.60 -5.03 7.32
N HIS A 116 -5.40 -4.80 6.78
CA HIS A 116 -4.88 -5.63 5.68
C HIS A 116 -4.89 -7.13 5.97
N ARG A 117 -4.72 -7.50 7.25
CA ARG A 117 -4.65 -8.89 7.67
C ARG A 117 -5.97 -9.62 7.48
N ASP A 118 -7.09 -8.89 7.37
CA ASP A 118 -8.44 -9.45 7.26
C ASP A 118 -8.80 -9.85 5.82
N ILE A 119 -7.99 -9.46 4.82
CA ILE A 119 -8.28 -9.68 3.39
C ILE A 119 -8.08 -11.16 3.00
N ALA A 120 -6.88 -11.71 3.19
CA ALA A 120 -6.60 -13.12 2.89
C ALA A 120 -7.56 -14.12 3.58
N PRO A 121 -7.92 -14.01 4.88
CA PRO A 121 -8.90 -14.90 5.49
C PRO A 121 -10.31 -14.71 4.93
N THR A 122 -10.66 -13.52 4.45
CA THR A 122 -11.92 -13.30 3.74
C THR A 122 -11.95 -14.03 2.40
N VAL A 123 -10.85 -13.98 1.64
CA VAL A 123 -10.70 -14.79 0.41
C VAL A 123 -10.72 -16.28 0.75
N ALA A 124 -10.04 -16.72 1.82
CA ALA A 124 -10.07 -18.10 2.25
C ALA A 124 -11.50 -18.58 2.56
N SER A 125 -12.32 -17.70 3.15
CA SER A 125 -13.74 -17.98 3.43
C SER A 125 -14.58 -18.10 2.15
N LEU A 126 -14.29 -17.29 1.12
CA LEU A 126 -14.94 -17.39 -0.20
C LEU A 126 -14.57 -18.71 -0.92
N LEU A 127 -13.36 -19.22 -0.68
CA LEU A 127 -12.81 -20.42 -1.29
C LEU A 127 -13.00 -21.69 -0.44
N ASP A 128 -13.66 -21.58 0.72
CA ASP A 128 -13.83 -22.67 1.70
C ASP A 128 -12.52 -23.42 2.03
N VAL A 129 -11.39 -22.69 2.09
CA VAL A 129 -10.07 -23.26 2.39
C VAL A 129 -9.68 -23.00 3.86
N PRO A 130 -9.14 -24.00 4.59
CA PRO A 130 -8.72 -23.81 5.97
C PRO A 130 -7.61 -22.76 6.12
N THR A 131 -7.73 -21.90 7.13
CA THR A 131 -6.72 -20.89 7.44
C THR A 131 -5.65 -21.43 8.40
N PRO A 132 -4.35 -21.19 8.14
CA PRO A 132 -3.28 -21.56 9.05
C PRO A 132 -3.22 -20.60 10.25
N ALA A 133 -2.60 -21.04 11.35
CA ALA A 133 -2.43 -20.20 12.56
C ALA A 133 -1.61 -18.92 12.32
N THR A 134 -0.79 -18.88 11.26
CA THR A 134 -0.06 -17.67 10.84
C THR A 134 -0.97 -16.61 10.26
N MET A 135 -2.13 -16.98 9.71
CA MET A 135 -3.14 -16.06 9.18
C MET A 135 -3.98 -15.51 10.33
N SER A 136 -3.43 -14.50 11.00
CA SER A 136 -3.96 -13.90 12.23
C SER A 136 -5.18 -12.98 12.06
N GLY A 137 -5.48 -12.55 10.83
CA GLY A 137 -6.63 -11.68 10.56
C GLY A 137 -7.98 -12.39 10.71
N THR A 138 -9.04 -11.60 10.78
CA THR A 138 -10.41 -12.06 10.93
C THR A 138 -11.15 -11.94 9.61
N PRO A 139 -11.80 -13.01 9.12
CA PRO A 139 -12.58 -12.92 7.88
C PRO A 139 -13.75 -11.95 8.05
N LEU A 140 -14.01 -11.14 7.02
CA LEU A 140 -15.07 -10.14 6.95
C LEU A 140 -16.43 -10.79 6.67
N ILE A 141 -16.84 -11.77 7.49
CA ILE A 141 -18.06 -12.57 7.28
C ILE A 141 -19.32 -11.71 7.19
N ALA A 142 -19.32 -10.55 7.84
CA ALA A 142 -20.42 -9.60 7.71
C ALA A 142 -20.57 -9.02 6.29
N SER A 143 -19.55 -8.98 5.44
CA SER A 143 -19.77 -8.59 4.04
C SER A 143 -20.15 -9.76 3.14
N LEU A 144 -20.07 -11.01 3.60
CA LEU A 144 -20.37 -12.18 2.77
C LEU A 144 -21.86 -12.54 2.82
N THR A 145 -22.39 -13.06 1.71
CA THR A 145 -23.73 -13.67 1.69
C THR A 145 -23.68 -15.09 2.26
N ASN A 146 -24.84 -15.70 2.50
CA ASN A 146 -24.94 -17.10 2.94
C ASN A 146 -24.91 -18.09 1.75
N THR A 147 -24.36 -17.71 0.60
CA THR A 147 -24.26 -18.60 -0.56
C THR A 147 -23.32 -19.76 -0.26
N THR A 148 -23.63 -20.94 -0.80
CA THR A 148 -22.76 -22.12 -0.74
C THR A 148 -21.94 -22.31 -2.01
N ASN A 149 -22.20 -21.50 -3.04
CA ASN A 149 -21.44 -21.55 -4.28
C ASN A 149 -20.18 -20.70 -4.13
N GLN A 150 -19.05 -21.21 -4.64
CA GLN A 150 -17.82 -20.44 -4.75
C GLN A 150 -17.84 -19.60 -6.04
N PRO A 151 -17.18 -18.43 -6.05
CA PRO A 151 -16.96 -17.69 -7.30
C PRO A 151 -16.02 -18.48 -8.22
N ARG A 152 -16.17 -18.33 -9.53
CA ARG A 152 -15.25 -18.87 -10.54
C ARG A 152 -13.90 -18.15 -10.54
N VAL A 153 -13.89 -16.87 -10.16
CA VAL A 153 -12.68 -16.06 -10.11
C VAL A 153 -12.72 -15.11 -8.91
N VAL A 154 -11.60 -14.96 -8.22
CA VAL A 154 -11.39 -13.88 -7.25
C VAL A 154 -10.25 -12.99 -7.73
N LEU A 155 -10.56 -11.71 -7.98
CA LEU A 155 -9.58 -10.67 -8.27
C LEU A 155 -9.31 -9.86 -7.01
N LEU A 156 -8.05 -9.81 -6.57
CA LEU A 156 -7.54 -8.87 -5.59
C LEU A 156 -6.66 -7.82 -6.30
N ALA A 157 -7.14 -6.58 -6.33
CA ALA A 157 -6.43 -5.44 -6.89
C ALA A 157 -5.95 -4.50 -5.78
N VAL A 158 -4.64 -4.29 -5.71
CA VAL A 158 -4.00 -3.35 -4.77
C VAL A 158 -3.57 -2.11 -5.55
N LEU A 159 -4.23 -0.98 -5.29
CA LEU A 159 -3.91 0.32 -5.87
C LEU A 159 -2.86 0.97 -4.97
N ASP A 160 -1.59 0.85 -5.35
CA ASP A 160 -0.45 1.25 -4.51
C ASP A 160 -0.49 2.75 -4.19
N GLY A 161 -0.34 3.13 -2.93
CA GLY A 161 -0.35 4.53 -2.49
C GLY A 161 -1.73 5.23 -2.50
N ALA A 162 -2.81 4.52 -2.76
CA ALA A 162 -4.16 5.09 -2.82
C ALA A 162 -4.75 5.36 -1.43
N ARG A 163 -5.12 6.61 -1.19
CA ARG A 163 -5.82 7.02 0.04
C ARG A 163 -7.31 6.66 -0.01
N ARG A 164 -7.89 6.41 1.16
CA ARG A 164 -9.35 6.19 1.28
C ARG A 164 -10.16 7.36 0.72
N ASP A 165 -9.73 8.59 0.99
CA ASP A 165 -10.45 9.81 0.63
C ASP A 165 -10.42 10.16 -0.87
N PHE A 166 -9.58 9.51 -1.68
CA PHE A 166 -9.64 9.64 -3.14
C PHE A 166 -11.03 9.26 -3.70
N PHE A 167 -11.71 8.29 -3.09
CA PHE A 167 -13.05 7.85 -3.49
C PHE A 167 -14.14 8.88 -3.20
N ASP A 168 -13.87 9.84 -2.30
CA ASP A 168 -14.78 10.95 -2.00
C ASP A 168 -14.40 12.20 -2.82
N GLN A 169 -13.10 12.51 -2.89
CA GLN A 169 -12.57 13.67 -3.63
C GLN A 169 -12.81 13.56 -5.15
N HIS A 170 -12.68 12.36 -5.70
CA HIS A 170 -12.82 12.08 -7.14
C HIS A 170 -14.12 11.35 -7.49
N ILE A 171 -15.17 11.50 -6.67
CA ILE A 171 -16.45 10.77 -6.86
C ILE A 171 -17.06 10.95 -8.27
N ASN A 172 -16.87 12.11 -8.91
CA ASN A 172 -17.40 12.37 -10.25
C ASN A 172 -16.48 11.89 -11.39
N ASP A 173 -15.24 11.53 -11.06
CA ASP A 173 -14.20 11.16 -12.01
C ASP A 173 -13.99 9.63 -12.10
N LEU A 174 -14.55 8.85 -11.16
CA LEU A 174 -14.32 7.41 -11.03
C LEU A 174 -15.60 6.57 -11.17
N PRO A 175 -16.30 6.60 -12.32
CA PRO A 175 -17.57 5.92 -12.49
C PRO A 175 -17.49 4.40 -12.26
N THR A 176 -16.40 3.74 -12.65
CA THR A 176 -16.23 2.28 -12.50
C THR A 176 -16.03 1.92 -11.03
N LEU A 177 -15.08 2.56 -10.36
CA LEU A 177 -14.77 2.31 -8.96
C LEU A 177 -15.93 2.70 -8.04
N ASN A 178 -16.64 3.78 -8.34
CA ASN A 178 -17.81 4.18 -7.57
C ASN A 178 -19.00 3.26 -7.78
N ARG A 179 -19.14 2.67 -8.97
CA ARG A 179 -20.10 1.59 -9.17
C ARG A 179 -19.78 0.41 -8.25
N LEU A 180 -18.53 -0.07 -8.22
CA LEU A 180 -18.10 -1.16 -7.34
C LEU A 180 -18.30 -0.82 -5.85
N ARG A 181 -17.96 0.40 -5.44
CA ARG A 181 -18.19 0.92 -4.08
C ARG A 181 -19.68 0.91 -3.71
N ASN A 182 -20.55 1.36 -4.61
CA ASN A 182 -21.98 1.51 -4.37
C ASN A 182 -22.73 0.18 -4.42
N GLU A 183 -22.34 -0.73 -5.33
CA GLU A 183 -22.98 -2.04 -5.54
C GLU A 183 -22.39 -3.14 -4.63
N GLY A 184 -21.22 -2.88 -4.03
CA GLY A 184 -20.52 -3.80 -3.12
C GLY A 184 -20.57 -3.40 -1.64
N ALA A 185 -19.64 -3.97 -0.89
CA ALA A 185 -19.35 -3.64 0.50
C ALA A 185 -18.20 -2.61 0.54
N TRP A 186 -18.49 -1.42 1.09
CA TRP A 186 -17.50 -0.38 1.38
C TRP A 186 -17.15 -0.41 2.87
N PHE A 187 -15.87 -0.56 3.21
CA PHE A 187 -15.43 -0.54 4.60
C PHE A 187 -14.89 0.84 4.94
N SER A 188 -15.64 1.58 5.74
CA SER A 188 -15.28 2.97 6.06
C SER A 188 -14.11 3.06 7.02
N GLU A 189 -13.82 2.04 7.83
CA GLU A 189 -12.75 2.05 8.85
C GLU A 189 -11.59 1.10 8.51
N ALA A 190 -11.33 0.89 7.20
CA ALA A 190 -10.18 0.12 6.74
C ALA A 190 -8.86 0.90 6.94
N ARG A 191 -7.89 0.25 7.60
CA ARG A 191 -6.61 0.89 7.94
C ARG A 191 -5.44 -0.07 8.12
N ILE A 192 -4.23 0.45 8.02
CA ILE A 192 -3.01 -0.22 8.44
C ILE A 192 -2.88 -0.18 9.97
N ASP A 193 -2.46 -1.30 10.58
CA ASP A 193 -2.29 -1.46 12.02
C ASP A 193 -0.86 -1.81 12.46
N TYR A 194 0.11 -1.65 11.55
CA TYR A 194 1.54 -1.88 11.78
C TYR A 194 2.38 -0.72 11.23
N LEU A 195 3.64 -0.63 11.66
CA LEU A 195 4.61 0.32 11.12
C LEU A 195 5.93 -0.37 10.78
N PRO A 196 6.62 0.06 9.71
CA PRO A 196 6.25 1.17 8.81
C PRO A 196 5.16 0.79 7.79
N SER A 197 4.35 1.77 7.35
CA SER A 197 3.30 1.63 6.33
C SER A 197 3.90 1.63 4.92
N LEU A 198 4.47 0.48 4.51
CA LEU A 198 5.24 0.34 3.27
C LEU A 198 4.65 -0.66 2.29
N THR A 199 5.02 -0.51 1.01
CA THR A 199 4.64 -1.42 -0.07
C THR A 199 4.91 -2.89 0.24
N SER A 200 6.15 -3.23 0.60
CA SER A 200 6.55 -4.63 0.86
C SER A 200 5.77 -5.27 2.01
N VAL A 201 5.58 -4.51 3.08
CA VAL A 201 4.91 -4.92 4.31
C VAL A 201 3.41 -5.07 4.06
N GLY A 202 2.80 -4.09 3.36
CA GLY A 202 1.40 -4.10 2.95
C GLY A 202 1.04 -5.28 2.09
N HIS A 203 1.74 -5.49 0.98
CA HIS A 203 1.45 -6.61 0.10
C HIS A 203 1.59 -7.97 0.80
N ALA A 204 2.60 -8.13 1.66
CA ALA A 204 2.76 -9.35 2.45
C ALA A 204 1.65 -9.55 3.48
N SER A 205 1.24 -8.51 4.21
CA SER A 205 0.12 -8.58 5.17
C SER A 205 -1.22 -8.87 4.47
N ILE A 206 -1.48 -8.22 3.33
CA ILE A 206 -2.67 -8.44 2.50
C ILE A 206 -2.75 -9.88 2.02
N ALA A 207 -1.66 -10.42 1.45
CA ALA A 207 -1.65 -11.76 0.85
C ALA A 207 -1.61 -12.90 1.88
N THR A 208 -1.00 -12.69 3.05
CA THR A 208 -0.84 -13.74 4.07
C THR A 208 -1.90 -13.70 5.16
N GLY A 209 -2.54 -12.54 5.37
CA GLY A 209 -3.36 -12.27 6.54
C GLY A 209 -2.59 -12.32 7.87
N ALA A 210 -1.26 -12.30 7.80
CA ALA A 210 -0.36 -12.41 8.94
C ALA A 210 0.17 -11.03 9.35
N GLU A 211 0.59 -10.90 10.61
CA GLU A 211 1.38 -9.74 11.04
C GLU A 211 2.78 -9.74 10.41
N PRO A 212 3.42 -8.58 10.21
CA PRO A 212 4.74 -8.55 9.59
C PRO A 212 5.84 -9.28 10.33
N ARG A 213 5.78 -9.33 11.67
CA ARG A 213 6.68 -10.18 12.47
C ARG A 213 6.53 -11.68 12.19
N VAL A 214 5.39 -12.12 11.66
CA VAL A 214 5.11 -13.52 11.32
C VAL A 214 5.55 -13.83 9.88
N HIS A 215 5.17 -12.99 8.92
CA HIS A 215 5.56 -13.20 7.52
C HIS A 215 7.01 -12.76 7.21
N GLY A 216 7.65 -12.02 8.12
CA GLY A 216 9.07 -11.68 8.11
C GLY A 216 9.45 -10.48 7.22
N VAL A 217 8.51 -9.90 6.47
CA VAL A 217 8.77 -8.78 5.56
C VAL A 217 8.42 -7.49 6.29
N VAL A 218 9.44 -6.73 6.70
CA VAL A 218 9.29 -5.64 7.69
C VAL A 218 9.77 -4.27 7.19
N ALA A 219 10.31 -4.22 5.97
CA ALA A 219 10.90 -3.04 5.36
C ALA A 219 10.99 -3.20 3.84
N ASN A 220 11.01 -2.09 3.11
CA ASN A 220 11.32 -2.09 1.68
C ASN A 220 12.79 -2.43 1.43
N THR A 221 13.67 -2.03 2.35
CA THR A 221 15.07 -2.42 2.36
C THR A 221 15.42 -3.07 3.69
N MET A 222 15.70 -4.36 3.68
CA MET A 222 16.19 -5.09 4.85
C MET A 222 17.72 -4.99 4.93
N PHE A 223 18.29 -5.04 6.12
CA PHE A 223 19.75 -4.96 6.31
C PHE A 223 20.28 -6.21 6.99
N ASP A 224 21.16 -6.97 6.32
CA ASP A 224 21.82 -8.12 6.94
C ASP A 224 23.03 -7.66 7.74
N ARG A 225 22.86 -7.60 9.06
CA ARG A 225 23.89 -7.18 10.02
C ARG A 225 25.13 -8.08 10.04
N ARG A 226 25.04 -9.33 9.56
CA ARG A 226 26.19 -10.27 9.56
C ARG A 226 27.21 -9.91 8.49
N VAL A 227 26.73 -9.38 7.37
CA VAL A 227 27.55 -8.97 6.22
C VAL A 227 27.57 -7.45 6.00
N ASN A 228 26.76 -6.71 6.77
CA ASN A 228 26.62 -5.26 6.73
C ASN A 228 26.23 -4.75 5.33
N GLN A 229 25.22 -5.40 4.73
CA GLN A 229 24.73 -5.09 3.39
C GLN A 229 23.20 -4.97 3.39
N PRO A 230 22.65 -3.95 2.70
CA PRO A 230 21.23 -3.89 2.43
C PRO A 230 20.82 -4.93 1.38
N SER A 231 19.56 -5.35 1.43
CA SER A 231 18.93 -6.22 0.45
C SER A 231 17.44 -5.85 0.36
N GLY A 232 16.87 -5.93 -0.84
CA GLY A 232 15.41 -5.90 -0.97
C GLY A 232 14.77 -7.10 -0.24
N PRO A 233 13.45 -7.11 -0.03
CA PRO A 233 12.77 -8.22 0.64
C PRO A 233 12.95 -9.54 -0.11
N PHE A 234 13.06 -9.49 -1.45
CA PHE A 234 13.11 -10.66 -2.32
C PHE A 234 14.27 -10.57 -3.32
N PRO A 235 15.53 -10.81 -2.86
CA PRO A 235 16.67 -10.88 -3.76
C PRO A 235 16.46 -11.98 -4.82
N ASP A 236 16.97 -11.74 -6.02
CA ASP A 236 16.89 -12.66 -7.17
C ASP A 236 15.45 -13.07 -7.55
N LEU A 237 14.45 -12.24 -7.20
CA LEU A 237 13.03 -12.55 -7.37
C LEU A 237 12.62 -13.86 -6.68
N SER A 238 13.25 -14.18 -5.55
CA SER A 238 12.96 -15.38 -4.77
C SER A 238 11.96 -15.08 -3.63
N PRO A 239 10.93 -15.93 -3.42
CA PRO A 239 10.03 -15.81 -2.28
C PRO A 239 10.63 -16.27 -0.95
N ALA A 240 11.89 -16.72 -0.91
CA ALA A 240 12.50 -17.36 0.26
C ALA A 240 12.50 -16.53 1.55
N SER A 241 12.32 -15.21 1.46
CA SER A 241 12.23 -14.31 2.61
C SER A 241 10.81 -14.13 3.16
N LEU A 242 9.79 -14.64 2.48
CA LEU A 242 8.40 -14.68 2.93
C LEU A 242 8.20 -15.94 3.78
N TYR A 243 7.87 -15.79 5.06
CA TYR A 243 7.86 -16.91 6.00
C TYR A 243 6.47 -17.46 6.32
N ALA A 244 5.43 -16.74 5.93
CA ALA A 244 4.04 -17.18 6.06
C ALA A 244 3.48 -17.58 4.69
N LEU A 245 2.57 -18.55 4.68
CA LEU A 245 1.82 -18.92 3.48
C LEU A 245 0.87 -17.79 3.08
N THR A 246 0.78 -17.52 1.79
CA THR A 246 -0.20 -16.60 1.22
C THR A 246 -1.49 -17.32 0.88
N ILE A 247 -2.55 -16.57 0.58
CA ILE A 247 -3.79 -17.14 0.04
C ILE A 247 -3.54 -17.87 -1.29
N ALA A 248 -2.61 -17.38 -2.12
CA ALA A 248 -2.20 -18.06 -3.34
C ALA A 248 -1.55 -19.42 -3.03
N ASP A 249 -0.71 -19.51 -1.99
CA ASP A 249 -0.11 -20.79 -1.58
C ASP A 249 -1.15 -21.78 -1.06
N LEU A 250 -2.06 -21.33 -0.21
CA LEU A 250 -3.11 -22.17 0.35
C LEU A 250 -3.98 -22.75 -0.76
N TRP A 251 -4.37 -21.91 -1.72
CA TRP A 251 -5.21 -22.33 -2.82
C TRP A 251 -4.48 -23.22 -3.83
N ASN A 252 -3.20 -22.95 -4.08
CA ASN A 252 -2.36 -23.83 -4.88
C ASN A 252 -2.27 -25.23 -4.26
N LEU A 253 -2.03 -25.32 -2.95
CA LEU A 253 -1.94 -26.60 -2.24
C LEU A 253 -3.28 -27.35 -2.20
N ASP A 254 -4.38 -26.65 -1.89
CA ASP A 254 -5.71 -27.27 -1.77
C ASP A 254 -6.20 -27.85 -3.10
N THR A 255 -6.01 -27.09 -4.18
CA THR A 255 -6.39 -27.51 -5.53
C THR A 255 -5.38 -28.41 -6.21
N GLN A 256 -4.26 -28.73 -5.54
CA GLN A 256 -3.12 -29.45 -6.13
C GLN A 256 -2.63 -28.79 -7.43
N GLY A 257 -2.63 -27.45 -7.42
CA GLY A 257 -2.28 -26.55 -8.51
C GLY A 257 -3.12 -26.71 -9.78
N ASN A 258 -4.36 -27.16 -9.66
CA ASN A 258 -5.31 -27.14 -10.77
C ASN A 258 -5.92 -25.74 -10.98
N ALA A 259 -5.96 -24.89 -9.95
CA ALA A 259 -6.36 -23.49 -10.12
C ALA A 259 -5.31 -22.68 -10.89
N VAL A 260 -5.78 -21.80 -11.76
CA VAL A 260 -4.99 -20.73 -12.36
C VAL A 260 -4.77 -19.64 -11.30
N ILE A 261 -3.51 -19.34 -11.03
CA ILE A 261 -3.12 -18.28 -10.09
C ILE A 261 -2.19 -17.32 -10.82
N ILE A 262 -2.61 -16.06 -10.93
CA ILE A 262 -1.88 -14.97 -11.60
C ILE A 262 -1.46 -13.93 -10.57
N GLY A 263 -0.15 -13.74 -10.40
CA GLY A 263 0.44 -12.60 -9.69
C GLY A 263 1.03 -11.59 -10.67
N GLN A 264 0.58 -10.33 -10.62
CA GLN A 264 1.10 -9.27 -11.50
C GLN A 264 1.47 -8.00 -10.73
N GLY A 265 2.54 -7.33 -11.11
CA GLY A 265 2.85 -5.97 -10.62
C GLY A 265 4.14 -5.41 -11.21
N THR A 266 4.70 -4.38 -10.58
CA THR A 266 5.85 -3.63 -11.10
C THR A 266 7.12 -3.74 -10.28
N THR A 267 7.04 -4.35 -9.10
CA THR A 267 8.20 -4.53 -8.21
C THR A 267 8.13 -5.86 -7.48
N ALA A 268 9.28 -6.47 -7.22
CA ALA A 268 9.36 -7.76 -6.54
C ALA A 268 8.67 -7.71 -5.16
N ARG A 269 8.83 -6.58 -4.46
CA ARG A 269 8.26 -6.34 -3.14
C ARG A 269 6.73 -6.37 -3.09
N ALA A 270 6.06 -6.04 -4.19
CA ALA A 270 4.61 -6.09 -4.31
C ALA A 270 4.14 -7.40 -4.96
N THR A 271 4.81 -7.83 -6.03
CA THR A 271 4.35 -8.94 -6.88
C THR A 271 4.58 -10.32 -6.26
N ILE A 272 5.69 -10.54 -5.55
CA ILE A 272 6.00 -11.86 -4.98
C ILE A 272 5.01 -12.28 -3.88
N PRO A 273 4.65 -11.40 -2.91
CA PRO A 273 3.60 -11.76 -1.96
C PRO A 273 2.26 -12.08 -2.63
N MET A 274 1.92 -11.40 -3.72
CA MET A 274 0.71 -11.69 -4.50
C MET A 274 0.79 -13.04 -5.21
N ALA A 275 1.95 -13.39 -5.79
CA ALA A 275 2.16 -14.66 -6.48
C ALA A 275 2.35 -15.87 -5.54
N GLY A 276 2.65 -15.63 -4.26
CA GLY A 276 3.03 -16.66 -3.30
C GLY A 276 4.41 -17.25 -3.59
N HIS A 277 4.64 -18.46 -3.10
CA HIS A 277 5.89 -19.20 -3.28
C HIS A 277 5.94 -19.99 -4.60
N GLY A 278 4.79 -20.23 -5.24
CA GLY A 278 4.70 -21.04 -6.46
C GLY A 278 5.37 -22.41 -6.30
N GLY A 279 6.04 -22.88 -7.36
CA GLY A 279 6.76 -24.16 -7.39
C GLY A 279 7.97 -24.25 -6.47
N CYS A 280 8.38 -23.16 -5.80
CA CYS A 280 9.41 -23.19 -4.77
C CYS A 280 8.89 -23.69 -3.42
N LEU A 281 7.57 -23.77 -3.24
CA LEU A 281 6.97 -24.44 -2.10
C LEU A 281 6.85 -25.95 -2.37
N VAL A 282 7.23 -26.77 -1.39
CA VAL A 282 7.15 -28.23 -1.50
C VAL A 282 5.70 -28.64 -1.79
N SER A 283 5.52 -29.46 -2.84
CA SER A 283 4.21 -29.96 -3.31
C SER A 283 3.30 -28.94 -3.99
N ALA A 284 3.72 -27.69 -4.14
CA ALA A 284 3.01 -26.69 -4.93
C ALA A 284 3.44 -26.72 -6.42
N HIS A 285 2.60 -26.16 -7.28
CA HIS A 285 2.89 -25.95 -8.71
C HIS A 285 3.26 -24.49 -8.99
N SER A 286 3.97 -24.27 -10.10
CA SER A 286 4.32 -22.92 -10.55
C SER A 286 3.07 -22.08 -10.82
N THR A 287 2.98 -20.91 -10.18
CA THR A 287 1.97 -19.90 -10.49
C THR A 287 2.44 -19.01 -11.64
N ILE A 288 1.51 -18.29 -12.27
CA ILE A 288 1.85 -17.28 -13.28
C ILE A 288 2.33 -16.04 -12.52
N MET A 289 3.54 -15.58 -12.81
CA MET A 289 4.02 -14.30 -12.28
C MET A 289 4.58 -13.43 -13.39
N ALA A 290 4.01 -12.23 -13.53
CA ALA A 290 4.47 -11.20 -14.45
C ALA A 290 4.82 -9.92 -13.68
N MET A 291 6.12 -9.69 -13.48
CA MET A 291 6.64 -8.46 -12.89
C MET A 291 7.23 -7.58 -13.97
N PHE A 292 6.89 -6.29 -14.02
CA PHE A 292 7.53 -5.36 -14.93
C PHE A 292 9.00 -5.11 -14.53
N ASP A 293 9.89 -5.13 -15.51
CA ASP A 293 11.28 -4.70 -15.38
C ASP A 293 11.56 -3.54 -16.34
N GLY A 294 11.79 -2.37 -15.75
CA GLY A 294 12.07 -1.15 -16.48
C GLY A 294 13.36 -1.19 -17.30
N ALA A 295 14.35 -2.01 -16.91
CA ALA A 295 15.62 -2.12 -17.62
C ALA A 295 15.46 -2.76 -19.00
N ILE A 296 14.53 -3.69 -19.14
CA ILE A 296 14.21 -4.32 -20.43
C ILE A 296 12.91 -3.80 -21.06
N GLY A 297 12.15 -2.96 -20.33
CA GLY A 297 10.87 -2.42 -20.77
C GLY A 297 9.83 -3.50 -21.02
N GLY A 298 9.80 -4.54 -20.18
CA GLY A 298 8.98 -5.73 -20.40
C GLY A 298 8.72 -6.53 -19.12
N TRP A 299 8.11 -7.70 -19.27
CA TRP A 299 7.76 -8.57 -18.15
C TRP A 299 8.84 -9.61 -17.88
N VAL A 300 9.10 -9.88 -16.59
CA VAL A 300 10.07 -10.87 -16.11
C VAL A 300 9.46 -11.72 -14.98
N THR A 301 10.13 -12.83 -14.69
CA THR A 301 9.79 -13.73 -13.59
C THR A 301 11.00 -14.51 -13.10
N ASN A 302 10.85 -15.22 -11.98
CA ASN A 302 11.78 -16.26 -11.58
C ASN A 302 11.27 -17.63 -12.04
N ASN A 303 11.91 -18.22 -13.06
CA ASN A 303 11.47 -19.49 -13.65
C ASN A 303 11.69 -20.71 -12.74
N ASP A 304 12.38 -20.58 -11.61
CA ASP A 304 12.51 -21.67 -10.64
C ASP A 304 11.23 -21.84 -9.82
N CYS A 305 10.50 -20.75 -9.56
CA CYS A 305 9.28 -20.75 -8.73
C CYS A 305 8.00 -20.53 -9.55
N TYR A 306 8.09 -19.75 -10.62
CA TYR A 306 6.94 -19.25 -11.37
C TYR A 306 7.11 -19.55 -12.86
N HIS A 307 6.08 -19.23 -13.63
CA HIS A 307 6.19 -19.20 -15.09
C HIS A 307 5.61 -17.91 -15.65
N LEU A 308 6.18 -17.46 -16.76
CA LEU A 308 5.71 -16.30 -17.51
C LEU A 308 5.27 -16.76 -18.90
N PRO A 309 3.99 -16.62 -19.28
CA PRO A 309 3.51 -17.01 -20.60
C PRO A 309 4.27 -16.29 -21.71
N SER A 310 4.61 -17.00 -22.79
CA SER A 310 5.48 -16.45 -23.84
C SER A 310 4.91 -15.22 -24.52
N TYR A 311 3.58 -15.16 -24.70
CA TYR A 311 2.92 -14.00 -25.30
C TYR A 311 2.98 -12.74 -24.43
N VAL A 312 3.19 -12.89 -23.11
CA VAL A 312 3.46 -11.78 -22.18
C VAL A 312 4.95 -11.47 -22.17
N ALA A 313 5.82 -12.49 -22.16
CA ALA A 313 7.28 -12.31 -22.20
C ALA A 313 7.75 -11.58 -23.48
N ASP A 314 7.08 -11.82 -24.60
CA ASP A 314 7.34 -11.18 -25.89
C ASP A 314 6.78 -9.75 -25.97
N ASP A 315 5.85 -9.38 -25.07
CA ASP A 315 5.30 -8.03 -25.02
C ASP A 315 6.34 -7.04 -24.48
N LYS A 316 6.32 -5.83 -25.07
CA LYS A 316 7.25 -4.74 -24.74
C LYS A 316 6.49 -3.45 -24.62
N ALA A 317 6.81 -2.72 -23.55
CA ALA A 317 6.10 -1.52 -23.18
C ALA A 317 6.26 -0.39 -24.21
N ALA A 318 7.33 -0.42 -25.02
CA ALA A 318 7.53 0.51 -26.13
C ALA A 318 6.39 0.53 -27.18
N ARG A 319 5.41 -0.39 -27.11
CA ARG A 319 4.19 -0.32 -27.95
C ARG A 319 3.14 0.68 -27.47
N VAL A 320 3.22 1.14 -26.21
CA VAL A 320 2.25 2.08 -25.63
C VAL A 320 2.77 3.52 -25.52
N TRP A 321 4.02 3.76 -25.93
CA TRP A 321 4.58 5.11 -26.06
C TRP A 321 5.64 5.16 -27.17
N GLU A 322 5.73 6.30 -27.85
CA GLU A 322 6.84 6.61 -28.75
C GLU A 322 7.84 7.57 -28.09
N SER A 323 9.14 7.43 -28.38
CA SER A 323 10.18 8.31 -27.83
C SER A 323 9.93 9.77 -28.20
N GLY A 324 9.80 10.64 -27.20
CA GLY A 324 9.53 12.07 -27.39
C GLY A 324 8.05 12.47 -27.30
N GLU A 325 7.15 11.52 -27.03
CA GLU A 325 5.80 11.83 -26.58
C GLU A 325 5.80 12.43 -25.17
N SER A 326 4.73 13.14 -24.81
CA SER A 326 4.52 13.65 -23.46
C SER A 326 3.15 13.27 -22.92
N TRP A 327 3.08 13.13 -21.60
CA TRP A 327 1.84 12.96 -20.84
C TRP A 327 1.71 14.13 -19.86
N LEU A 328 0.63 14.91 -19.98
CA LEU A 328 0.43 16.17 -19.25
C LEU A 328 1.61 17.15 -19.33
N GLY A 329 2.32 17.17 -20.45
CA GLY A 329 3.50 18.03 -20.66
C GLY A 329 4.81 17.46 -20.10
N HIS A 330 4.79 16.28 -19.49
CA HIS A 330 5.99 15.55 -19.05
C HIS A 330 6.46 14.60 -20.15
N GLU A 331 7.70 14.76 -20.63
CA GLU A 331 8.27 13.87 -21.66
C GLU A 331 8.45 12.44 -21.14
N ILE A 332 8.09 11.45 -21.97
CA ILE A 332 8.31 10.02 -21.72
C ILE A 332 9.61 9.63 -22.44
N LEU A 333 10.70 9.57 -21.67
CA LEU A 333 12.05 9.34 -22.17
C LEU A 333 12.47 7.87 -22.10
N ASP A 334 12.00 7.17 -21.08
CA ASP A 334 12.36 5.80 -20.75
C ASP A 334 11.27 5.10 -19.91
N SER A 335 11.48 3.82 -19.60
CA SER A 335 10.58 3.03 -18.76
C SER A 335 10.34 3.65 -17.36
N SER A 336 11.31 4.39 -16.79
CA SER A 336 11.14 5.01 -15.47
C SER A 336 10.16 6.19 -15.54
N SER A 337 10.28 7.04 -16.55
CA SER A 337 9.31 8.11 -16.80
C SER A 337 7.93 7.56 -17.17
N LEU A 338 7.87 6.46 -17.93
CA LEU A 338 6.62 5.80 -18.30
C LEU A 338 5.81 5.33 -17.08
N LEU A 339 6.46 4.73 -16.09
CA LEU A 339 5.82 4.22 -14.85
C LEU A 339 5.00 5.28 -14.11
N ARG A 340 5.22 6.57 -14.43
CA ARG A 340 4.55 7.74 -13.86
C ARG A 340 3.48 8.32 -14.78
N THR A 341 2.88 7.51 -15.64
CA THR A 341 1.88 7.95 -16.61
C THR A 341 0.76 6.94 -16.76
N GLY A 342 -0.42 7.40 -17.21
CA GLY A 342 -1.53 6.52 -17.57
C GLY A 342 -1.22 5.53 -18.71
N ARG A 343 -0.19 5.79 -19.53
CA ARG A 343 0.26 4.83 -20.56
C ARG A 343 0.74 3.52 -19.95
N PHE A 344 1.42 3.58 -18.80
CA PHE A 344 1.82 2.36 -18.12
C PHE A 344 0.62 1.57 -17.60
N ILE A 345 -0.43 2.25 -17.14
CA ILE A 345 -1.68 1.60 -16.70
C ILE A 345 -2.27 0.79 -17.86
N THR A 346 -2.37 1.39 -19.05
CA THR A 346 -2.81 0.66 -20.26
C THR A 346 -1.94 -0.56 -20.54
N TYR A 347 -0.61 -0.42 -20.51
CA TYR A 347 0.31 -1.55 -20.75
C TYR A 347 0.15 -2.67 -19.72
N GLN A 348 0.01 -2.30 -18.45
CA GLN A 348 -0.20 -3.26 -17.37
C GLN A 348 -1.54 -4.00 -17.51
N VAL A 349 -2.62 -3.27 -17.79
CA VAL A 349 -3.95 -3.85 -17.98
C VAL A 349 -4.01 -4.73 -19.23
N ASP A 350 -3.36 -4.35 -20.32
CA ASP A 350 -3.30 -5.19 -21.53
C ASP A 350 -2.68 -6.56 -21.25
N ALA A 351 -1.60 -6.62 -20.46
CA ALA A 351 -0.98 -7.87 -20.06
C ALA A 351 -1.90 -8.69 -19.13
N LEU A 352 -2.58 -8.02 -18.18
CA LEU A 352 -3.52 -8.69 -17.27
C LEU A 352 -4.70 -9.29 -18.02
N VAL A 353 -5.36 -8.50 -18.87
CA VAL A 353 -6.48 -8.95 -19.72
C VAL A 353 -6.04 -10.09 -20.62
N SER A 354 -4.86 -9.99 -21.23
CA SER A 354 -4.32 -11.07 -22.07
C SER A 354 -4.13 -12.37 -21.29
N MET A 355 -3.69 -12.32 -20.02
CA MET A 355 -3.59 -13.50 -19.17
C MET A 355 -4.98 -14.02 -18.78
N ILE A 356 -5.93 -13.14 -18.43
CA ILE A 356 -7.31 -13.55 -18.10
C ILE A 356 -7.97 -14.30 -19.28
N GLU A 357 -7.81 -13.78 -20.50
CA GLU A 357 -8.48 -14.33 -21.69
C GLU A 357 -7.82 -15.60 -22.27
N ARG A 358 -6.51 -15.77 -22.05
CA ARG A 358 -5.72 -16.84 -22.70
C ARG A 358 -5.34 -17.97 -21.77
N GLU A 359 -5.25 -17.69 -20.49
CA GLU A 359 -5.17 -18.73 -19.47
C GLU A 359 -6.58 -19.28 -19.22
N GLN A 360 -6.69 -20.49 -18.68
CA GLN A 360 -7.99 -21.18 -18.52
C GLN A 360 -8.83 -20.60 -17.36
N VAL A 361 -8.76 -19.28 -17.13
CA VAL A 361 -9.44 -18.58 -16.05
C VAL A 361 -10.95 -18.75 -16.19
N GLY A 362 -11.61 -19.12 -15.09
CA GLY A 362 -13.05 -19.29 -14.97
C GLY A 362 -13.62 -20.50 -15.73
N GLN A 363 -12.80 -21.32 -16.38
CA GLN A 363 -13.27 -22.36 -17.31
C GLN A 363 -13.79 -23.63 -16.62
N ASP A 364 -13.42 -23.90 -15.36
CA ASP A 364 -13.90 -25.05 -14.58
C ASP A 364 -14.36 -24.69 -13.16
N GLU A 365 -14.90 -25.68 -12.43
CA GLU A 365 -15.50 -25.47 -11.10
C GLU A 365 -14.51 -25.10 -9.99
N ILE A 366 -13.21 -25.09 -10.27
CA ILE A 366 -12.18 -24.66 -9.32
C ILE A 366 -12.03 -23.15 -9.48
N PRO A 367 -12.30 -22.35 -8.42
CA PRO A 367 -12.02 -20.92 -8.45
C PRO A 367 -10.59 -20.59 -8.88
N ASP A 368 -10.41 -19.54 -9.67
CA ASP A 368 -9.10 -19.01 -10.04
C ASP A 368 -8.78 -17.72 -9.27
N LEU A 369 -7.49 -17.45 -9.05
CA LEU A 369 -7.03 -16.27 -8.32
C LEU A 369 -6.22 -15.33 -9.20
N ILE A 370 -6.59 -14.06 -9.18
CA ILE A 370 -5.84 -12.99 -9.82
C ILE A 370 -5.47 -11.99 -8.74
N LEU A 371 -4.17 -11.77 -8.54
CA LEU A 371 -3.63 -10.89 -7.51
C LEU A 371 -2.72 -9.85 -8.20
N ALA A 372 -3.20 -8.62 -8.32
CA ALA A 372 -2.57 -7.58 -9.11
C ALA A 372 -2.27 -6.32 -8.28
N ASN A 373 -1.02 -5.85 -8.35
CA ASN A 373 -0.59 -4.56 -7.80
C ASN A 373 -0.52 -3.51 -8.92
N PHE A 374 -1.16 -2.36 -8.73
CA PHE A 374 -1.13 -1.23 -9.65
C PHE A 374 -0.35 -0.07 -9.03
N LYS A 375 0.93 0.05 -9.40
CA LYS A 375 1.87 0.97 -8.74
C LYS A 375 1.92 2.40 -9.28
N THR A 376 1.26 2.67 -10.41
CA THR A 376 1.37 3.98 -11.07
C THR A 376 0.96 5.13 -10.15
N LEU A 377 -0.06 4.96 -9.30
CA LEU A 377 -0.52 5.99 -8.37
C LEU A 377 0.56 6.35 -7.35
N ASP A 378 1.22 5.36 -6.74
CA ASP A 378 2.36 5.57 -5.84
C ASP A 378 3.53 6.29 -6.53
N TYR A 379 3.93 5.88 -7.73
CA TYR A 379 5.00 6.55 -8.46
C TYR A 379 4.69 8.02 -8.79
N ILE A 380 3.42 8.33 -9.07
CA ILE A 380 2.95 9.69 -9.34
C ILE A 380 2.85 10.48 -8.02
N GLY A 381 2.30 9.87 -6.97
CA GLY A 381 2.16 10.43 -5.63
C GLY A 381 3.51 10.85 -5.04
N HIS A 382 4.53 10.00 -5.15
CA HIS A 382 5.90 10.34 -4.74
C HIS A 382 6.44 11.57 -5.47
N ARG A 383 6.14 11.75 -6.77
CA ARG A 383 6.71 12.82 -7.59
C ARG A 383 5.95 14.14 -7.45
N TRP A 384 4.62 14.10 -7.44
CA TRP A 384 3.74 15.27 -7.56
C TRP A 384 2.75 15.45 -6.41
N GLY A 385 2.54 14.44 -5.58
CA GLY A 385 1.66 14.49 -4.42
C GLY A 385 0.22 14.07 -4.73
N PRO A 386 -0.60 13.88 -3.68
CA PRO A 386 -1.96 13.37 -3.81
C PRO A 386 -2.95 14.38 -4.41
N ASP A 387 -2.66 15.69 -4.33
CA ASP A 387 -3.57 16.75 -4.79
C ASP A 387 -3.23 17.26 -6.21
N SER A 388 -2.41 16.53 -6.97
CA SER A 388 -1.88 16.97 -8.26
C SER A 388 -2.80 16.62 -9.45
N ASP A 389 -2.71 17.40 -10.53
CA ASP A 389 -3.43 17.12 -11.78
C ASP A 389 -2.99 15.77 -12.39
N GLU A 390 -1.71 15.40 -12.21
CA GLU A 390 -1.17 14.10 -12.63
C GLU A 390 -1.83 12.94 -11.89
N LEU A 391 -1.98 13.04 -10.56
CA LEU A 391 -2.64 11.98 -9.80
C LEU A 391 -4.13 11.87 -10.15
N ALA A 392 -4.81 13.01 -10.29
CA ALA A 392 -6.21 13.04 -10.71
C ALA A 392 -6.41 12.38 -12.08
N GLU A 393 -5.53 12.66 -13.05
CA GLU A 393 -5.61 12.04 -14.38
C GLU A 393 -5.27 10.55 -14.34
N ALA A 394 -4.27 10.14 -13.57
CA ALA A 394 -3.92 8.74 -13.43
C ALA A 394 -5.04 7.91 -12.76
N LEU A 395 -5.79 8.50 -11.83
CA LEU A 395 -6.99 7.89 -11.27
C LEU A 395 -8.08 7.70 -12.33
N ARG A 396 -8.32 8.69 -13.21
CA ARG A 396 -9.27 8.55 -14.34
C ARG A 396 -8.81 7.49 -15.35
N ASP A 397 -7.52 7.46 -15.65
CA ASP A 397 -6.93 6.43 -16.51
C ASP A 397 -7.08 5.04 -15.88
N PHE A 398 -6.82 4.90 -14.59
CA PHE A 398 -7.04 3.66 -13.87
C PHE A 398 -8.51 3.22 -13.89
N ASP A 399 -9.45 4.10 -13.56
CA ASP A 399 -10.89 3.77 -13.56
C ASP A 399 -11.34 3.24 -14.92
N ARG A 400 -10.93 3.91 -16.01
CA ARG A 400 -11.26 3.51 -17.37
C ARG A 400 -10.63 2.16 -17.75
N GLU A 401 -9.33 1.98 -17.49
CA GLU A 401 -8.64 0.73 -17.85
C GLU A 401 -9.11 -0.44 -16.97
N PHE A 402 -9.45 -0.21 -15.70
CA PHE A 402 -10.00 -1.24 -14.81
C PHE A 402 -11.36 -1.76 -15.32
N GLY A 403 -12.15 -0.93 -16.01
CA GLY A 403 -13.33 -1.38 -16.74
C GLY A 403 -13.05 -2.53 -17.71
N ARG A 404 -11.91 -2.51 -18.41
CA ARG A 404 -11.50 -3.60 -19.33
C ARG A 404 -11.14 -4.90 -18.59
N VAL A 405 -10.61 -4.79 -17.37
CA VAL A 405 -10.37 -5.95 -16.50
C VAL A 405 -11.70 -6.60 -16.12
N ILE A 406 -12.70 -5.78 -15.77
CA ILE A 406 -14.06 -6.27 -15.46
C ILE A 406 -14.69 -6.95 -16.69
N GLU A 407 -14.61 -6.34 -17.87
CA GLU A 407 -15.11 -6.94 -19.12
C GLU A 407 -14.44 -8.30 -19.42
N ALA A 408 -13.13 -8.43 -19.15
CA ALA A 408 -12.42 -9.70 -19.29
C ALA A 408 -12.92 -10.76 -18.29
N LEU A 409 -13.19 -10.38 -17.03
CA LEU A 409 -13.78 -11.27 -16.03
C LEU A 409 -15.20 -11.72 -16.43
N GLU A 410 -16.04 -10.80 -16.89
CA GLU A 410 -17.38 -11.09 -17.39
C GLU A 410 -17.36 -12.07 -18.56
N SER A 411 -16.39 -11.92 -19.48
CA SER A 411 -16.21 -12.81 -20.62
C SER A 411 -15.87 -14.25 -20.21
N VAL A 412 -15.02 -14.44 -19.20
CA VAL A 412 -14.53 -15.78 -18.82
C VAL A 412 -15.34 -16.46 -17.72
N ALA A 413 -15.98 -15.69 -16.83
CA ALA A 413 -16.71 -16.20 -15.67
C ALA A 413 -18.22 -15.89 -15.70
N GLY A 414 -18.68 -15.00 -16.59
CA GLY A 414 -20.03 -14.45 -16.59
C GLY A 414 -20.23 -13.35 -15.54
N ASP A 415 -21.29 -12.54 -15.72
CA ASP A 415 -21.58 -11.33 -14.92
C ASP A 415 -21.61 -11.54 -13.39
N ASN A 416 -21.92 -12.76 -12.95
CA ASN A 416 -22.04 -13.14 -11.53
C ASN A 416 -21.04 -14.23 -11.14
N GLY A 417 -20.00 -14.43 -11.94
CA GLY A 417 -19.03 -15.51 -11.74
C GLY A 417 -17.83 -15.13 -10.89
N PHE A 418 -17.67 -13.85 -10.51
CA PHE A 418 -16.43 -13.39 -9.90
C PHE A 418 -16.67 -12.47 -8.69
N VAL A 419 -15.63 -12.37 -7.86
CA VAL A 419 -15.51 -11.39 -6.77
C VAL A 419 -14.31 -10.50 -7.06
N ILE A 420 -14.49 -9.19 -6.88
CA ILE A 420 -13.44 -8.17 -6.93
C ILE A 420 -13.22 -7.63 -5.53
N ILE A 421 -11.96 -7.57 -5.12
CA ILE A 421 -11.50 -6.92 -3.89
C ILE A 421 -10.53 -5.81 -4.31
N ILE A 422 -10.80 -4.57 -3.90
CA ILE A 422 -9.94 -3.42 -4.16
C ILE A 422 -9.47 -2.86 -2.83
N THR A 423 -8.16 -2.67 -2.68
CA THR A 423 -7.57 -2.00 -1.53
C THR A 423 -6.31 -1.23 -1.90
N SER A 424 -5.59 -0.72 -0.91
CA SER A 424 -4.25 -0.17 -1.05
C SER A 424 -3.31 -0.79 0.00
N ASP A 425 -2.01 -0.73 -0.25
CA ASP A 425 -0.95 -1.16 0.67
C ASP A 425 -0.49 -0.06 1.63
N HIS A 426 -0.73 1.21 1.29
CA HIS A 426 -0.60 2.41 2.12
C HIS A 426 -1.21 3.63 1.41
N GLY A 427 -1.39 4.72 2.15
CA GLY A 427 -1.74 6.02 1.59
C GLY A 427 -0.52 6.82 1.13
N THR A 428 -0.68 8.15 1.03
CA THR A 428 0.37 9.08 0.57
C THR A 428 0.20 10.44 1.28
N PRO A 429 1.27 11.05 1.82
CA PRO A 429 1.17 12.36 2.45
C PRO A 429 0.90 13.48 1.43
N GLY A 430 0.21 14.53 1.89
CA GLY A 430 0.04 15.78 1.14
C GLY A 430 1.26 16.71 1.22
N GLU A 431 1.13 17.90 0.64
CA GLU A 431 2.16 18.94 0.72
C GLU A 431 2.31 19.42 2.18
N PRO A 432 3.55 19.46 2.73
CA PRO A 432 3.76 20.00 4.07
C PRO A 432 3.30 21.47 4.14
N GLU A 433 2.46 21.79 5.13
CA GLU A 433 2.00 23.16 5.36
C GLU A 433 3.01 23.98 6.18
N GLU A 434 3.65 24.96 5.56
CA GLU A 434 4.54 25.93 6.23
C GLU A 434 3.76 26.88 7.17
N PRO A 435 4.32 27.32 8.32
CA PRO A 435 5.71 27.15 8.77
C PRO A 435 5.94 25.98 9.73
N ASP A 436 4.87 25.25 10.10
CA ASP A 436 4.92 24.25 11.16
C ASP A 436 5.29 22.84 10.64
N HIS A 437 5.14 22.61 9.34
CA HIS A 437 5.50 21.35 8.68
C HIS A 437 6.48 21.58 7.53
N ALA A 438 7.47 20.70 7.39
CA ALA A 438 8.51 20.81 6.38
C ALA A 438 9.02 19.44 5.90
N ARG A 439 9.88 19.49 4.89
CA ARG A 439 10.65 18.34 4.42
C ARG A 439 11.95 18.25 5.20
N TYR A 440 12.22 17.07 5.74
CA TYR A 440 13.46 16.77 6.48
C TYR A 440 14.18 15.63 5.78
N TYR A 441 15.50 15.56 5.96
CA TYR A 441 16.32 14.57 5.28
C TYR A 441 16.86 13.54 6.26
N ILE A 442 16.88 12.27 5.84
CA ILE A 442 17.47 11.20 6.66
C ILE A 442 18.95 11.46 6.95
N THR A 443 19.65 12.15 6.03
CA THR A 443 21.03 12.58 6.24
C THR A 443 21.17 13.52 7.43
N ASP A 444 20.22 14.44 7.64
CA ASP A 444 20.25 15.35 8.80
C ASP A 444 20.11 14.57 10.12
N ILE A 445 19.30 13.51 10.12
CA ILE A 445 19.14 12.62 11.28
C ILE A 445 20.45 11.86 11.53
N ILE A 446 21.05 11.28 10.49
CA ILE A 446 22.35 10.58 10.59
C ILE A 446 23.42 11.52 11.14
N GLU A 447 23.52 12.73 10.57
CA GLU A 447 24.49 13.74 10.97
C GLU A 447 24.25 14.19 12.42
N ALA A 448 23.00 14.42 12.82
CA ALA A 448 22.66 14.80 14.18
C ALA A 448 23.04 13.71 15.21
N VAL A 449 22.86 12.43 14.85
CA VAL A 449 23.29 11.29 15.70
C VAL A 449 24.82 11.24 15.78
N HIS A 450 25.51 11.36 14.64
CA HIS A 450 26.98 11.36 14.64
C HIS A 450 27.57 12.55 15.40
N ASP A 451 27.08 13.76 15.21
CA ASP A 451 27.56 14.95 15.92
C ASP A 451 27.41 14.82 17.44
N ARG A 452 26.32 14.19 17.89
CA ARG A 452 26.02 14.01 19.31
C ARG A 452 26.83 12.88 19.95
N PHE A 453 26.90 11.73 19.30
CA PHE A 453 27.38 10.49 19.92
C PHE A 453 28.74 10.03 19.40
N ASP A 454 29.13 10.43 18.18
CA ASP A 454 30.36 9.98 17.52
C ASP A 454 30.95 11.05 16.57
N PRO A 455 31.29 12.25 17.09
CA PRO A 455 31.62 13.40 16.25
C PRO A 455 32.95 13.24 15.50
N THR A 456 33.82 12.33 15.94
CA THR A 456 35.16 12.14 15.36
C THR A 456 35.14 11.18 14.18
N GLU A 457 34.52 10.02 14.34
CA GLU A 457 34.61 8.94 13.34
C GLU A 457 33.34 8.77 12.54
N ARG A 458 32.17 9.20 13.06
CA ARG A 458 30.88 9.21 12.34
C ARG A 458 30.49 7.83 11.80
N ARG A 459 30.59 6.79 12.64
CA ARG A 459 30.36 5.37 12.30
C ARG A 459 29.29 4.68 13.14
N VAL A 460 28.61 5.39 14.05
CA VAL A 460 27.57 4.80 14.91
C VAL A 460 26.35 4.34 14.09
N VAL A 461 25.82 5.17 13.20
CA VAL A 461 24.78 4.75 12.25
C VAL A 461 25.42 3.89 11.16
N LEU A 462 24.96 2.64 11.05
CA LEU A 462 25.43 1.68 10.04
C LEU A 462 24.68 1.83 8.72
N PHE A 463 23.37 2.04 8.80
CA PHE A 463 22.49 2.10 7.63
C PHE A 463 21.17 2.77 7.98
N TYR A 464 20.77 3.75 7.18
CA TYR A 464 19.41 4.28 7.07
C TYR A 464 19.18 4.43 5.56
N GLY A 465 18.49 3.46 4.96
CA GLY A 465 18.41 3.32 3.51
C GLY A 465 17.25 4.10 2.90
N ASP A 466 16.04 3.61 3.15
CA ASP A 466 14.80 4.19 2.64
C ASP A 466 14.22 5.13 3.71
N PRO A 467 13.95 6.42 3.39
CA PRO A 467 13.29 7.33 4.32
C PRO A 467 11.95 6.82 4.86
N ALA A 468 11.20 6.06 4.06
CA ALA A 468 9.92 5.48 4.46
C ALA A 468 10.06 4.37 5.50
N ASP A 469 11.22 3.70 5.57
CA ASP A 469 11.44 2.59 6.51
C ASP A 469 11.31 3.04 7.97
N ASN A 470 11.49 4.34 8.26
CA ASN A 470 11.36 4.93 9.59
C ASN A 470 12.11 4.15 10.68
N GLN A 471 13.20 3.50 10.31
CA GLN A 471 14.07 2.74 11.20
C GLN A 471 15.49 2.73 10.65
N PHE A 472 16.48 2.70 11.55
CA PHE A 472 17.88 2.65 11.14
C PHE A 472 18.72 1.73 12.05
N PHE A 473 19.86 1.30 11.51
CA PHE A 473 20.75 0.33 12.11
C PHE A 473 21.94 1.01 12.79
N VAL A 474 22.33 0.50 13.95
CA VAL A 474 23.31 1.11 14.84
C VAL A 474 24.39 0.11 15.25
N ASP A 475 25.65 0.52 15.16
CA ASP A 475 26.78 -0.20 15.73
C ASP A 475 26.73 -0.10 17.26
N ARG A 476 26.00 -1.03 17.89
CA ARG A 476 25.84 -1.11 19.36
C ARG A 476 27.20 -1.19 20.07
N VAL A 477 28.15 -1.96 19.55
CA VAL A 477 29.48 -2.11 20.17
C VAL A 477 30.23 -0.78 20.17
N ARG A 478 30.16 -0.04 19.06
CA ARG A 478 30.75 1.30 18.98
C ARG A 478 30.07 2.28 19.93
N LEU A 479 28.73 2.29 19.94
CA LEU A 479 27.95 3.18 20.80
C LEU A 479 28.25 2.95 22.29
N GLU A 480 28.33 1.69 22.71
CA GLU A 480 28.69 1.28 24.07
C GLU A 480 30.13 1.68 24.43
N ASN A 481 31.08 1.51 23.52
CA ASN A 481 32.47 1.95 23.74
C ASN A 481 32.61 3.47 23.86
N LEU A 482 31.68 4.22 23.27
CA LEU A 482 31.58 5.68 23.40
C LEU A 482 30.84 6.10 24.69
N GLY A 483 30.33 5.14 25.48
CA GLY A 483 29.67 5.37 26.76
C GLY A 483 28.18 5.66 26.67
N PHE A 484 27.52 5.25 25.57
CA PHE A 484 26.09 5.45 25.33
C PHE A 484 25.38 4.14 25.03
N ASP A 485 24.05 4.17 25.05
CA ASP A 485 23.15 3.08 24.70
C ASP A 485 22.08 3.54 23.69
N LEU A 486 21.23 2.63 23.23
CA LEU A 486 20.15 2.97 22.30
C LEU A 486 19.14 3.97 22.92
N ASP A 487 18.87 3.85 24.23
CA ASP A 487 17.96 4.75 24.94
C ASP A 487 18.47 6.21 24.89
N SER A 488 19.78 6.41 24.98
CA SER A 488 20.42 7.71 24.80
C SER A 488 20.14 8.29 23.41
N VAL A 489 20.22 7.46 22.36
CA VAL A 489 19.94 7.87 20.97
C VAL A 489 18.46 8.18 20.77
N ALA A 490 17.56 7.29 21.20
CA ALA A 490 16.11 7.50 21.10
C ALA A 490 15.67 8.75 21.87
N THR A 491 16.20 8.98 23.07
CA THR A 491 15.91 10.18 23.88
C THR A 491 16.37 11.46 23.20
N TYR A 492 17.54 11.45 22.55
CA TYR A 492 18.03 12.59 21.78
C TYR A 492 17.13 12.89 20.57
N LEU A 493 16.74 11.86 19.83
CA LEU A 493 15.89 12.00 18.63
C LEU A 493 14.48 12.50 18.98
N LYS A 494 13.89 12.04 20.10
CA LYS A 494 12.64 12.59 20.65
C LYS A 494 12.70 14.10 20.94
N GLY A 495 13.91 14.66 21.10
CA GLY A 495 14.13 16.09 21.32
C GLY A 495 14.22 16.92 20.03
N LEU A 496 14.28 16.28 18.86
CA LEU A 496 14.30 16.99 17.58
C LEU A 496 12.88 17.49 17.24
N PRO A 497 12.73 18.74 16.76
CA PRO A 497 11.43 19.37 16.61
C PRO A 497 10.52 18.72 15.56
N TYR A 498 11.06 17.86 14.71
CA TYR A 498 10.35 17.18 13.63
C TYR A 498 10.12 15.68 13.86
N ILE A 499 10.51 15.16 15.02
CA ILE A 499 10.32 13.77 15.42
C ILE A 499 9.25 13.71 16.52
N PHE A 500 8.14 13.04 16.24
CA PHE A 500 7.09 12.80 17.23
C PHE A 500 7.56 11.84 18.31
N SER A 501 8.19 10.74 17.91
CA SER A 501 8.70 9.74 18.83
C SER A 501 9.84 8.94 18.22
N ALA A 502 10.60 8.28 19.08
CA ALA A 502 11.61 7.31 18.71
C ALA A 502 11.53 6.12 19.67
N TYR A 503 11.73 4.91 19.17
CA TYR A 503 11.67 3.70 19.99
C TYR A 503 12.96 2.90 19.79
N THR A 504 13.44 2.28 20.85
CA THR A 504 14.50 1.27 20.72
C THR A 504 13.90 -0.09 20.38
N GLU A 505 14.68 -0.96 19.75
CA GLU A 505 14.25 -2.34 19.53
C GLU A 505 13.92 -3.07 20.85
N ASP A 506 14.54 -2.69 21.97
CA ASP A 506 14.29 -3.27 23.28
C ASP A 506 12.90 -2.84 23.83
N GLU A 507 12.49 -1.58 23.61
CA GLU A 507 11.13 -1.09 23.92
C GLU A 507 10.07 -1.82 23.07
N VAL A 508 10.34 -2.00 21.77
CA VAL A 508 9.42 -2.64 20.82
C VAL A 508 9.27 -4.14 21.13
N ALA A 509 10.38 -4.86 21.33
CA ALA A 509 10.36 -6.29 21.64
C ALA A 509 9.58 -6.60 22.93
N ALA A 510 9.70 -5.74 23.95
CA ALA A 510 8.97 -5.89 25.20
C ALA A 510 7.44 -5.85 25.03
N VAL A 511 6.94 -5.11 24.02
CA VAL A 511 5.51 -5.09 23.67
C VAL A 511 5.12 -6.28 22.79
N SER A 512 6.01 -6.72 21.90
CA SER A 512 5.80 -7.90 21.05
C SER A 512 5.65 -9.20 21.86
N GLY A 513 6.25 -9.26 23.05
CA GLY A 513 6.28 -10.45 23.90
C GLY A 513 7.42 -11.41 23.57
N ASP A 514 8.47 -10.90 22.88
CA ASP A 514 9.65 -11.64 22.43
C ASP A 514 10.81 -11.60 23.44
#